data_AF-A0A177G6L8-F1
#
_entry.id   AF-A0A177G6L8-F1
#
_cell.length_a   1.000
_cell.length_b   1.000
_cell.length_c   1.000
_cell.angle_alpha   90.00
_cell.angle_beta   90.00
_cell.angle_gamma   90.00
#
_symmetry.space_group_name_H-M   'P 1'
#
loop_
_entity.id
_entity.type
_entity.pdbx_description
1 polymer ?
#
loop_
_entity_poly.entity_id
_entity_poly.type
_entity_poly.pdbx_seq_one_letter_code
_entity_poly.pdbx_strand_id
1 'polypeptide(L)'
;MRSRSFRFVVIDEAFGRGSDDSTQYGLRLFQQLNMQLLIITPLQKIHIIEPFVSNVGFVDNKDGNYSRLRVLSIEEHFSNKASLHDAAPALLRHEEQSV
;
A
#
# COMPACT_ATOMS: atom_id res chain seq x y z
N MET A 1 35.02 -8.12 -2.86
CA MET A 1 33.71 -7.49 -3.13
C MET A 1 32.65 -8.20 -2.28
N ARG A 2 31.95 -7.53 -1.35
CA ARG A 2 30.75 -8.12 -0.75
C ARG A 2 29.65 -8.12 -1.80
N SER A 3 29.05 -9.27 -2.12
CA SER A 3 27.90 -9.28 -3.03
C SER A 3 26.76 -8.50 -2.36
N ARG A 4 26.19 -7.53 -3.07
CA ARG A 4 24.95 -6.88 -2.65
C ARG A 4 23.85 -7.92 -2.82
N SER A 5 23.32 -8.45 -1.72
CA SER A 5 22.15 -9.33 -1.77
C SER A 5 20.89 -8.52 -2.06
N PHE A 6 20.17 -8.91 -3.10
CA PHE A 6 18.84 -8.40 -3.40
C PHE A 6 17.83 -9.20 -2.55
N ARG A 7 17.14 -8.52 -1.63
CA ARG A 7 16.18 -9.13 -0.71
C ARG A 7 14.81 -8.51 -1.00
N PHE A 8 14.03 -9.19 -1.83
CA PHE A 8 12.73 -8.71 -2.28
C PHE A 8 11.68 -9.78 -2.04
N VAL A 9 10.56 -9.38 -1.43
CA VAL A 9 9.46 -10.25 -1.05
C VAL A 9 8.19 -9.72 -1.72
N VAL A 10 7.47 -10.62 -2.39
CA VAL A 10 6.14 -10.35 -2.94
C VAL A 10 5.12 -11.12 -2.13
N ILE A 11 4.08 -10.46 -1.66
CA ILE A 11 3.00 -11.08 -0.90
C ILE A 11 1.69 -10.72 -1.58
N ASP A 12 1.03 -11.73 -2.14
CA ASP A 12 -0.35 -11.59 -2.62
C ASP A 12 -1.33 -11.81 -1.47
N GLU A 13 -2.48 -11.14 -1.55
CA GLU A 13 -3.49 -11.07 -0.49
C GLU A 13 -2.91 -10.81 0.91
N ALA A 14 -1.91 -9.93 0.99
CA ALA A 14 -1.15 -9.77 2.22
C ALA A 14 -2.05 -9.32 3.38
N PHE A 15 -1.84 -9.94 4.54
CA PHE A 15 -2.45 -9.55 5.82
C PHE A 15 -3.98 -9.65 5.88
N GLY A 16 -4.65 -10.24 4.87
CA GLY A 16 -6.11 -10.38 4.83
C GLY A 16 -6.71 -11.25 5.95
N ARG A 17 -5.91 -12.10 6.62
CA ARG A 17 -6.38 -13.01 7.69
C ARG A 17 -5.69 -12.83 9.05
N GLY A 18 -4.69 -11.96 9.15
CA GLY A 18 -3.95 -11.72 10.40
C GLY A 18 -4.63 -10.65 11.27
N SER A 19 -4.38 -10.64 12.58
CA SER A 19 -4.75 -9.49 13.42
C SER A 19 -3.94 -8.23 13.03
N ASP A 20 -4.39 -7.06 13.47
CA ASP A 20 -3.68 -5.80 13.23
C ASP A 20 -2.28 -5.84 13.88
N ASP A 21 -2.18 -6.34 15.11
CA ASP A 21 -0.90 -6.54 15.80
C ASP A 21 0.04 -7.49 15.06
N SER A 22 -0.48 -8.60 14.54
CA SER A 22 0.32 -9.58 13.78
C SER A 22 0.83 -8.98 12.47
N THR A 23 0.00 -8.18 11.82
CA THR A 23 0.34 -7.46 10.59
C THR A 23 1.45 -6.45 10.84
N GLN A 24 1.29 -5.62 11.87
CA GLN A 24 2.27 -4.61 12.24
C GLN A 24 3.61 -5.25 12.68
N TYR A 25 3.55 -6.36 13.40
CA TYR A 25 4.74 -7.14 13.75
C TYR A 25 5.47 -7.66 12.50
N GLY A 26 4.74 -8.27 11.56
CA GLY A 26 5.32 -8.77 10.31
C GLY A 26 6.03 -7.67 9.51
N LEU A 27 5.39 -6.51 9.34
CA LEU A 27 5.99 -5.36 8.64
C LEU A 27 7.27 -4.85 9.32
N ARG A 28 7.25 -4.73 10.65
CA ARG A 28 8.46 -4.37 11.43
C ARG A 28 9.58 -5.38 11.25
N LEU A 29 9.27 -6.67 11.25
CA LEU A 29 10.26 -7.73 11.06
C LEU A 29 10.93 -7.63 9.68
N PHE A 30 10.15 -7.45 8.61
CA PHE A 30 10.69 -7.26 7.27
C PHE A 30 11.62 -6.05 7.16
N GLN A 31 11.26 -4.93 7.81
CA GLN A 31 12.10 -3.73 7.89
C GLN A 31 13.42 -4.01 8.64
N GLN A 32 13.37 -4.71 9.78
CA GLN A 32 14.55 -5.08 10.57
C GLN A 32 15.49 -6.02 9.79
N LEU A 33 14.93 -6.93 9.00
CA LEU A 33 15.68 -7.82 8.11
C LEU A 33 16.12 -7.13 6.81
N ASN A 34 15.80 -5.84 6.65
CA ASN A 34 16.16 -5.00 5.52
C ASN A 34 15.70 -5.64 4.18
N MET A 35 14.45 -6.09 4.14
CA MET A 35 13.79 -6.64 2.95
C MET A 35 12.93 -5.57 2.27
N GLN A 36 12.96 -5.54 0.94
CA GLN A 36 12.05 -4.73 0.12
C GLN A 36 10.78 -5.53 -0.13
N LEU A 37 9.62 -4.88 0.02
CA LEU A 37 8.32 -5.55 -0.07
C LEU A 37 7.49 -4.98 -1.22
N LEU A 38 6.81 -5.88 -1.93
CA LEU A 38 5.67 -5.58 -2.79
C LEU A 38 4.46 -6.34 -2.26
N ILE A 39 3.50 -5.61 -1.74
CA ILE A 39 2.25 -6.15 -1.21
C ILE A 39 1.14 -5.93 -2.23
N ILE A 40 0.43 -6.99 -2.57
CA ILE A 40 -0.81 -6.95 -3.34
C ILE A 40 -1.94 -7.31 -2.38
N THR A 41 -2.92 -6.43 -2.24
CA THR A 41 -4.06 -6.67 -1.34
C THR A 41 -5.30 -5.90 -1.81
N PRO A 42 -6.50 -6.49 -1.76
CA PRO A 42 -7.74 -5.77 -2.01
C PRO A 42 -8.10 -4.90 -0.79
N LEU A 43 -7.60 -3.66 -0.75
CA LEU A 43 -8.02 -2.50 0.09
C LEU A 43 -8.27 -2.66 1.60
N GLN A 44 -8.08 -3.83 2.21
CA GLN A 44 -8.29 -4.05 3.64
C GLN A 44 -7.03 -3.66 4.45
N LYS A 45 -7.22 -3.05 5.63
CA LYS A 45 -6.15 -2.68 6.59
C LYS A 45 -5.13 -1.64 6.12
N ILE A 46 -5.52 -0.74 5.21
CA ILE A 46 -4.65 0.34 4.70
C ILE A 46 -3.98 1.11 5.84
N HIS A 47 -4.70 1.44 6.91
CA HIS A 47 -4.19 2.20 8.05
C HIS A 47 -3.04 1.52 8.81
N ILE A 48 -2.94 0.18 8.78
CA ILE A 48 -1.84 -0.56 9.43
C ILE A 48 -0.61 -0.62 8.53
N ILE A 49 -0.80 -0.72 7.20
CA ILE A 49 0.30 -0.81 6.22
C ILE A 49 0.86 0.56 5.86
N GLU A 50 0.04 1.63 5.87
CA GLU A 50 0.38 3.00 5.45
C GLU A 50 1.71 3.51 6.02
N PRO A 51 2.06 3.31 7.31
CA PRO A 51 3.33 3.78 7.87
C PRO A 51 4.59 3.13 7.27
N PHE A 52 4.44 1.98 6.59
CA PHE A 52 5.54 1.22 6.00
C PHE A 52 5.59 1.37 4.46
N VAL A 53 4.70 2.16 3.87
CA VAL A 53 4.54 2.30 2.43
C VAL A 53 5.35 3.48 1.90
N SER A 54 6.22 3.22 0.92
CA SER A 54 6.92 4.29 0.18
C SER A 54 6.21 4.70 -1.11
N ASN A 55 5.49 3.77 -1.75
CA ASN A 55 4.78 3.99 -3.00
C ASN A 55 3.49 3.15 -3.03
N VAL A 56 2.43 3.69 -3.60
CA VAL A 56 1.16 3.00 -3.79
C VAL A 56 0.89 2.84 -5.29
N GLY A 57 0.59 1.61 -5.71
CA GLY A 57 0.11 1.31 -7.05
C GLY A 57 -1.38 0.99 -7.04
N PHE A 58 -2.19 1.83 -7.69
CA PHE A 58 -3.62 1.58 -7.88
C PHE A 58 -3.86 0.90 -9.23
N VAL A 59 -4.52 -0.25 -9.20
CA VAL A 59 -4.89 -1.00 -10.41
C VAL A 59 -6.38 -0.81 -10.66
N ASP A 60 -6.74 -0.31 -11.85
CA ASP A 60 -8.13 -0.22 -12.31
C ASP A 60 -8.33 -0.85 -13.69
N ASN A 61 -9.54 -1.34 -13.96
CA ASN A 61 -9.94 -1.82 -15.27
C ASN A 61 -11.32 -1.23 -15.60
N LYS A 62 -11.35 0.02 -16.10
CA LYS A 62 -12.61 0.77 -16.29
C LYS A 62 -13.54 0.14 -17.32
N ASP A 63 -12.98 -0.35 -18.42
CA ASP A 63 -13.75 -0.81 -19.58
C ASP A 63 -13.72 -2.33 -19.75
N GLY A 64 -13.17 -3.06 -18.77
CA GLY A 64 -12.98 -4.51 -18.80
C GLY A 64 -11.84 -5.00 -19.70
N ASN A 65 -11.42 -4.19 -20.68
CA ASN A 65 -10.51 -4.61 -21.74
C ASN A 65 -9.02 -4.64 -21.34
N TYR A 66 -8.60 -3.86 -20.34
CA TYR A 66 -7.21 -3.79 -19.90
C TYR A 66 -7.06 -3.20 -18.49
N SER A 67 -6.15 -3.78 -17.72
CA SER A 67 -5.74 -3.22 -16.43
C SER A 67 -4.81 -2.03 -16.65
N ARG A 68 -5.00 -0.96 -15.88
CA ARG A 68 -4.07 0.18 -15.80
C ARG A 68 -3.53 0.28 -14.39
N LEU A 69 -2.24 0.57 -14.29
CA LEU A 69 -1.55 0.84 -13.04
C LEU A 69 -1.24 2.33 -12.95
N ARG A 70 -1.63 2.96 -11.84
CA ARG A 70 -1.25 4.32 -11.48
C ARG A 70 -0.40 4.26 -10.22
N VAL A 71 0.85 4.71 -10.31
CA VAL A 71 1.77 4.73 -9.16
C VAL A 71 1.82 6.16 -8.62
N LEU A 72 1.73 6.29 -7.31
CA LEU A 72 1.91 7.54 -6.58
C LEU A 72 2.95 7.29 -5.49
N SER A 73 3.87 8.23 -5.30
CA SER A 73 4.72 8.19 -4.11
C SER A 73 3.88 8.54 -2.88
N ILE A 74 4.29 8.04 -1.72
CA ILE A 74 3.60 8.39 -0.46
C ILE A 74 3.74 9.89 -0.17
N GLU A 75 4.83 10.51 -0.61
CA GLU A 75 5.09 11.96 -0.51
C GLU A 75 4.08 12.74 -1.35
N GLU A 76 3.83 12.33 -2.60
CA GLU A 76 2.79 12.92 -3.46
C GLU A 76 1.40 12.71 -2.86
N HIS A 77 1.14 11.56 -2.22
CA HIS A 77 -0.12 11.32 -1.51
C HIS A 77 -0.31 12.31 -0.34
N PHE A 78 0.72 12.50 0.50
CA PHE A 78 0.66 13.43 1.64
C PHE A 78 0.65 14.91 1.22
N SER A 79 1.41 15.30 0.20
CA SER A 79 1.38 16.66 -0.36
C SER A 79 0.02 16.98 -0.97
N ASN A 80 -0.58 16.02 -1.70
CA ASN A 80 -1.95 16.16 -2.17
C ASN A 80 -2.89 16.29 -0.97
N LYS A 81 -2.81 15.43 0.06
CA LYS A 81 -3.64 15.52 1.29
C LYS A 81 -3.55 16.89 1.97
N ALA A 82 -2.35 17.50 2.05
CA ALA A 82 -2.14 18.82 2.64
C ALA A 82 -2.76 19.96 1.81
N SER A 83 -2.76 19.85 0.47
CA SER A 83 -3.50 20.76 -0.41
C SER A 83 -5.02 20.48 -0.45
N LEU A 84 -5.45 19.36 0.13
CA LEU A 84 -6.81 18.81 0.07
C LEU A 84 -7.53 18.86 1.44
N HIS A 85 -7.28 19.88 2.27
CA HIS A 85 -8.22 20.22 3.35
C HIS A 85 -9.64 20.50 2.81
N ASP A 86 -9.82 20.61 1.49
CA ASP A 86 -11.11 20.75 0.80
C ASP A 86 -11.46 19.68 -0.24
N ALA A 87 -10.68 18.60 -0.44
CA ALA A 87 -11.18 17.58 -1.38
C ALA A 87 -10.87 16.11 -1.15
N ALA A 88 -9.86 15.64 -0.42
CA ALA A 88 -9.39 14.24 -0.54
C ALA A 88 -9.27 13.75 -2.02
N PRO A 89 -8.57 12.64 -2.30
CA PRO A 89 -8.84 11.93 -3.52
C PRO A 89 -10.26 11.37 -3.36
N ALA A 90 -11.22 11.84 -4.18
CA ALA A 90 -12.59 11.31 -4.23
C ALA A 90 -12.65 9.77 -4.36
N LEU A 91 -11.53 9.13 -4.70
CA LEU A 91 -11.37 7.69 -4.87
C LEU A 91 -11.22 6.89 -3.55
N LEU A 92 -10.84 7.51 -2.42
CA LEU A 92 -10.85 6.83 -1.11
C LEU A 92 -12.11 7.13 -0.30
N ARG A 93 -12.90 8.15 -0.70
CA ARG A 93 -14.17 8.49 -0.03
C ARG A 93 -15.33 7.56 -0.38
N HIS A 94 -15.21 6.76 -1.46
CA HIS A 94 -16.28 5.87 -1.90
C HIS A 94 -16.49 4.62 -1.04
N GLU A 95 -15.60 4.32 -0.08
CA GLU A 95 -15.75 3.16 0.80
C GLU A 95 -16.07 3.50 2.27
N GLU A 96 -16.03 4.78 2.67
CA GLU A 96 -16.46 5.21 4.02
C GLU A 96 -17.99 5.46 4.13
N GLN A 97 -18.75 5.33 3.04
CA GLN A 97 -20.20 5.61 3.01
C GLN A 97 -21.10 4.38 2.83
N SER A 98 -20.58 3.16 3.00
CA SER A 98 -21.42 1.96 3.07
C SER A 98 -21.32 1.32 4.46
N VAL A 99 -21.97 1.96 5.44
CA VAL A 99 -22.53 1.28 6.62
C VAL A 99 -24.01 1.06 6.36
#